data_AF-A0A519ZZ72-F1
#
_entry.id   AF-A0A519ZZ72-F1
#
_cell.length_a   1.000
_cell.length_b   1.000
_cell.length_c   1.000
_cell.angle_alpha   90.00
_cell.angle_beta   90.00
_cell.angle_gamma   90.00
#
_symmetry.space_group_name_H-M   'P 1'
#
loop_
_entity.id
_entity.type
_entity.pdbx_description
1 polymer ?
#
loop_
_entity_poly.entity_id
_entity_poly.type
_entity_poly.pdbx_seq_one_letter_code
_entity_poly.pdbx_strand_id
1 'polypeptide(L)'
;MCGITGFIDYQQSISEQTLLNASVALRHRGGNGKGHIYEAHERFSIGLANERLATIDPSNNGIQPFTSTCGNYTITFNGTIYN
;
A
#
# COMPACT_ATOMS: atom_id res chain seq x y z
N MET A 1 -12.59 6.17 -4.96
CA MET A 1 -11.86 4.93 -5.32
C MET A 1 -10.45 5.07 -4.80
N CYS A 2 -9.87 4.07 -4.15
CA CYS A 2 -8.53 4.18 -3.56
C CYS A 2 -7.42 4.47 -4.58
N GLY A 3 -6.24 4.87 -4.09
CA GLY A 3 -4.98 4.93 -4.83
C GLY A 3 -4.04 3.80 -4.41
N ILE A 4 -3.33 3.20 -5.36
CA ILE A 4 -2.33 2.17 -5.10
C ILE A 4 -1.02 2.61 -5.73
N THR A 5 0.07 2.51 -4.96
CA THR A 5 1.44 2.74 -5.42
C THR A 5 2.30 1.56 -4.98
N GLY A 6 3.21 1.08 -5.82
CA GLY A 6 4.17 0.05 -5.41
C GLY A 6 5.31 -0.13 -6.40
N PHE A 7 6.37 -0.80 -5.96
CA PHE A 7 7.53 -1.15 -6.78
C PHE A 7 8.23 -2.40 -6.24
N ILE A 8 9.01 -3.03 -7.11
CA ILE A 8 10.07 -3.98 -6.76
C ILE A 8 11.34 -3.41 -7.39
N ASP A 9 12.38 -3.22 -6.59
CA ASP A 9 13.64 -2.61 -7.01
C ASP A 9 14.83 -3.52 -6.69
N TYR A 10 15.38 -4.15 -7.71
CA TYR A 10 16.56 -5.00 -7.60
C TYR A 10 17.88 -4.22 -7.50
N GLN A 11 17.87 -2.91 -7.75
CA GLN A 11 19.03 -2.04 -7.58
C GLN A 11 19.06 -1.38 -6.20
N GLN A 12 17.99 -1.53 -5.40
CA GLN A 12 17.86 -0.98 -4.04
C GLN A 12 18.12 0.54 -3.98
N SER A 13 17.68 1.25 -5.01
CA SER A 13 17.81 2.69 -5.23
C SER A 13 16.60 3.49 -4.78
N ILE A 14 15.41 2.88 -4.73
CA ILE A 14 14.16 3.52 -4.34
C ILE A 14 14.01 3.46 -2.82
N SER A 15 13.96 4.62 -2.18
CA SER A 15 13.74 4.75 -0.74
C SER A 15 12.27 4.65 -0.34
N GLU A 16 12.01 4.36 0.95
CA GLU A 16 10.66 4.45 1.53
C GLU A 16 10.06 5.85 1.36
N GLN A 17 10.85 6.92 1.49
CA GLN A 17 10.35 8.28 1.30
C GLN A 17 9.87 8.51 -0.15
N THR A 18 10.53 7.90 -1.13
CA THR A 18 10.10 7.94 -2.53
C THR A 18 8.73 7.26 -2.70
N LEU A 19 8.49 6.11 -2.05
CA LEU A 19 7.18 5.44 -2.02
C LEU A 19 6.10 6.38 -1.47
N LEU A 20 6.38 7.00 -0.32
CA LEU A 20 5.44 7.89 0.35
C LEU A 20 5.10 9.10 -0.53
N ASN A 21 6.11 9.73 -1.13
CA ASN A 21 5.89 10.87 -2.03
C ASN A 21 5.04 10.49 -3.25
N ALA A 22 5.28 9.31 -3.83
CA ALA A 22 4.47 8.79 -4.92
C ALA A 22 3.02 8.47 -4.47
N SER A 23 2.84 7.94 -3.26
CA SER A 23 1.51 7.74 -2.65
C SER A 23 0.75 9.05 -2.50
N VAL A 24 1.41 10.12 -2.03
CA VAL A 24 0.78 11.44 -1.86
C VAL A 24 0.19 11.99 -3.15
N ALA A 25 0.79 11.71 -4.31
CA ALA A 25 0.25 12.12 -5.60
C ALA A 25 -1.15 11.52 -5.87
N LEU A 26 -1.45 10.37 -5.27
CA LEU A 26 -2.74 9.68 -5.36
C LEU A 26 -3.70 10.03 -4.21
N ARG A 27 -3.36 10.94 -3.30
CA ARG A 27 -4.21 11.30 -2.15
C ARG A 27 -5.60 11.78 -2.57
N HIS A 28 -5.74 12.45 -3.70
CA HIS A 28 -7.07 12.87 -4.21
C HIS A 28 -8.04 11.68 -4.45
N ARG A 29 -7.52 10.44 -4.53
CA ARG A 29 -8.30 9.21 -4.66
C ARG A 29 -8.79 8.69 -3.30
N GLY A 30 -8.04 8.94 -2.21
CA GLY A 30 -8.33 8.45 -0.86
C GLY A 30 -8.41 9.57 0.19
N GLY A 31 -9.52 9.66 0.91
CA GLY A 31 -9.78 10.80 1.82
C GLY A 31 -9.59 10.52 3.32
N ASN A 32 -9.57 9.26 3.75
CA ASN A 32 -9.77 8.90 5.16
C ASN A 32 -9.00 7.66 5.63
N GLY A 33 -8.02 7.17 4.86
CA GLY A 33 -7.08 6.16 5.34
C GLY A 33 -5.83 6.13 4.48
N LYS A 34 -4.70 5.77 5.10
CA LYS A 34 -3.43 5.59 4.42
C LYS A 34 -2.64 4.48 5.09
N GLY A 35 -1.86 3.74 4.32
CA GLY A 35 -0.95 2.74 4.85
C GLY A 35 0.06 2.34 3.80
N HIS A 36 1.18 1.80 4.25
CA HIS A 36 2.26 1.35 3.39
C HIS A 36 3.09 0.27 4.07
N ILE A 37 3.82 -0.47 3.24
CA ILE A 37 4.93 -1.33 3.65
C ILE A 37 6.15 -0.99 2.79
N TYR A 38 7.33 -1.12 3.39
CA TYR A 38 8.61 -1.07 2.71
C TYR A 38 9.52 -2.12 3.33
N GLU A 39 10.05 -3.03 2.50
CA GLU A 39 10.94 -4.09 2.94
C GLU A 39 12.21 -4.07 2.12
N ALA A 40 13.35 -4.03 2.80
CA ALA A 40 14.66 -4.20 2.18
C ALA A 40 15.15 -5.64 2.41
N HIS A 41 15.31 -6.38 1.32
CA HIS A 41 15.90 -7.72 1.30
C HIS A 41 17.34 -7.65 0.79
N GLU A 42 18.11 -8.73 0.88
CA GLU A 42 19.52 -8.74 0.45
C GLU A 42 19.73 -8.38 -1.03
N ARG A 43 18.75 -8.69 -1.90
CA ARG A 43 18.86 -8.56 -3.36
C ARG A 43 17.86 -7.62 -4.02
N PHE A 44 16.92 -7.08 -3.24
CA PHE A 44 15.88 -6.20 -3.73
C PHE A 44 15.24 -5.44 -2.58
N SER A 45 14.60 -4.32 -2.88
CA SER A 45 13.61 -3.71 -2.01
C SER A 45 12.23 -3.79 -2.64
N ILE A 46 11.20 -3.84 -1.82
CA ILE A 46 9.80 -3.85 -2.25
C ILE A 46 9.02 -2.84 -1.42
N GLY A 47 8.13 -2.11 -2.08
CA GLY A 47 7.27 -1.13 -1.43
C GLY A 47 5.86 -1.18 -1.98
N LEU A 48 4.88 -1.00 -1.10
CA LEU A 48 3.45 -0.98 -1.46
C LEU A 48 2.71 0.02 -0.55
N ALA A 49 1.89 0.89 -1.12
CA ALA A 49 1.12 1.89 -0.40
C ALA A 49 -0.33 1.97 -0.92
N ASN A 50 -1.23 2.38 -0.04
CA ASN A 50 -2.65 2.60 -0.34
C ASN A 50 -3.12 3.96 0.20
N GLU A 51 -3.71 4.78 -0.66
CA GLU A 51 -4.52 5.93 -0.27
C GLU A 51 -5.99 5.50 -0.28
N ARG A 52 -6.55 5.27 0.90
CA ARG A 52 -7.83 4.58 1.09
C ARG A 52 -9.01 5.55 1.08
N LEU A 53 -10.08 5.16 0.38
CA LEU A 53 -11.42 5.68 0.60
C LEU A 53 -12.25 4.62 1.35
N ALA A 54 -12.36 4.79 2.67
CA ALA A 54 -13.02 3.86 3.57
C ALA A 54 -14.55 3.95 3.43
N THR A 55 -15.10 3.06 2.61
CA THR A 55 -16.54 2.90 2.35
C THR A 55 -17.13 1.66 3.01
N ILE A 56 -16.37 0.56 3.01
CA ILE A 56 -16.68 -0.69 3.72
C ILE A 56 -15.65 -0.86 4.84
N ASP A 57 -16.12 -1.15 6.06
CA ASP A 57 -15.34 -1.19 7.30
C ASP A 57 -14.51 0.09 7.54
N PRO A 58 -15.13 1.19 8.00
CA PRO A 58 -14.43 2.46 8.23
C PRO A 58 -13.46 2.42 9.42
N SER A 59 -13.31 1.29 10.10
CA SER A 59 -12.36 1.15 11.21
C SER A 59 -10.91 1.14 10.71
N ASN A 60 -9.98 1.24 11.67
CA ASN A 60 -8.54 1.11 11.41
C ASN A 60 -8.14 -0.31 10.96
N ASN A 61 -8.99 -1.32 11.19
CA ASN A 61 -8.71 -2.69 10.75
C ASN A 61 -8.73 -2.80 9.22
N GLY A 62 -9.40 -1.87 8.52
CA GLY A 62 -9.45 -1.81 7.07
C GLY A 62 -8.28 -1.07 6.41
N ILE A 63 -7.27 -0.63 7.17
CA ILE A 63 -6.08 0.05 6.61
C ILE A 63 -5.25 -0.96 5.81
N GLN A 64 -4.94 -0.59 4.56
CA GLN A 64 -4.17 -1.41 3.63
C GLN A 64 -2.77 -0.80 3.43
N PRO A 65 -1.74 -1.61 3.09
CA PRO A 65 -1.81 -3.03 2.70
C PRO A 65 -2.12 -4.03 3.83
N PHE A 66 -2.75 -5.16 3.49
CA PHE A 66 -3.00 -6.28 4.40
C PHE A 66 -1.93 -7.34 4.28
N THR A 67 -1.32 -7.72 5.41
CA THR A 67 -0.36 -8.83 5.47
C THR A 67 -1.03 -10.07 6.06
N SER A 68 -0.85 -11.21 5.39
CA SER A 68 -1.35 -12.52 5.83
C SER A 68 -0.78 -12.92 7.19
N THR A 69 -1.50 -13.76 7.93
CA THR A 69 -1.06 -14.27 9.25
C THR A 69 0.21 -15.12 9.18
N CYS A 70 0.53 -15.70 8.02
CA CYS A 70 1.78 -16.42 7.80
C CYS A 70 2.95 -15.51 7.40
N GLY A 71 2.72 -14.21 7.21
CA GLY A 71 3.74 -13.22 6.85
C GLY A 71 4.23 -13.27 5.40
N ASN A 72 3.80 -14.25 4.60
CA ASN A 72 4.35 -14.47 3.26
C ASN A 72 3.67 -13.66 2.15
N TYR A 73 2.50 -13.10 2.43
CA TYR A 73 1.70 -12.36 1.45
C TYR A 73 1.28 -11.01 2.00
N THR A 74 1.46 -9.97 1.19
CA THR A 74 0.90 -8.65 1.43
C THR A 74 0.10 -8.22 0.20
N ILE A 75 -1.13 -7.73 0.41
CA ILE A 75 -2.05 -7.33 -0.65
C ILE A 75 -2.58 -5.91 -0.42
N THR A 76 -2.82 -5.20 -1.51
CA THR A 76 -3.55 -3.93 -1.54
C THR A 76 -4.58 -3.99 -2.67
N PHE A 77 -5.69 -3.28 -2.51
CA PHE A 77 -6.83 -3.38 -3.39
C PHE A 77 -7.53 -2.02 -3.56
N ASN A 78 -8.01 -1.78 -4.78
CA ASN A 78 -8.82 -0.63 -5.14
C ASN A 78 -10.01 -1.14 -5.97
N GLY A 79 -11.15 -1.31 -5.31
CA GLY A 79 -12.37 -1.81 -5.91
C GLY A 79 -13.32 -2.30 -4.82
N THR A 80 -14.31 -3.09 -5.23
CA THR A 80 -15.26 -3.75 -4.33
C THR A 80 -15.43 -5.20 -4.81
N ILE A 81 -15.35 -6.16 -3.88
CA ILE A 81 -15.65 -7.57 -4.13
C ILE A 81 -17.08 -7.81 -3.63
N TYR A 82 -17.98 -8.23 -4.51
CA TYR A 82 -19.42 -8.37 -4.21
C TYR A 82 -19.89 -9.81 -3.97
N ASN A 83 -19.06 -10.78 -4.33
CA ASN A 83 -19.29 -12.22 -4.21
C ASN A 83 -18.60 -12.80 -2.98
#